data_AF-A0A419K0K4-F1
#
_entry.id   AF-A0A419K0K4-F1
#
_cell.length_a   1.000
_cell.length_b   1.000
_cell.length_c   1.000
_cell.angle_alpha   90.00
_cell.angle_beta   90.00
_cell.angle_gamma   90.00
#
_symmetry.space_group_name_H-M   'P 1'
#
loop_
_entity.id
_entity.type
_entity.pdbx_description
1 polymer ?
#
loop_
_entity_poly.entity_id
_entity_poly.type
_entity_poly.pdbx_seq_one_letter_code
_entity_poly.pdbx_strand_id
1 'polypeptide(L)'
;MEAKPFAFCDLSVVEKYAELKEGEEKLPTSAHRPIVLLDKNPSLDDLDDISPGLGNTGIYLPYSGFHYVLFHYLNSDGIIMTSANVPGETMVIRNEDAFLLKADYFLLHNRKIVNRIDDSVVRCYGGNFFRKSRGFIPSGMKVPYKDRVLSLGAGENVSFSISKNNNLYSSQYIGNTFHYPTLEFLASSKEQMMGLLGLRMDEIDAIGVWICIHGIQRGDMVKNWRKNIQLNWLRCNIIGLMPLF
;
A
#
# COMPACT_ATOMS: atom_id res chain seq x y z
N MET A 1 15.75 -1.03 5.14
CA MET A 1 15.88 -1.14 3.67
C MET A 1 14.87 -2.17 3.22
N GLU A 2 13.94 -1.79 2.35
CA GLU A 2 12.96 -2.70 1.76
C GLU A 2 13.60 -3.34 0.52
N ALA A 3 13.54 -4.67 0.39
CA ALA A 3 14.00 -5.35 -0.82
C ALA A 3 13.14 -4.90 -2.01
N LYS A 4 13.78 -4.57 -3.14
CA LYS A 4 13.03 -4.24 -4.36
C LYS A 4 12.37 -5.52 -4.91
N PRO A 5 11.09 -5.47 -5.33
CA PRO A 5 10.44 -6.65 -5.87
C PRO A 5 11.06 -7.05 -7.20
N PHE A 6 11.34 -8.34 -7.34
CA PHE A 6 11.82 -8.96 -8.55
C PHE A 6 10.73 -9.86 -9.14
N ALA A 7 10.35 -9.56 -10.37
CA ALA A 7 9.27 -10.20 -11.10
C ALA A 7 9.84 -11.27 -12.02
N PHE A 8 9.26 -12.47 -12.00
CA PHE A 8 9.68 -13.60 -12.83
C PHE A 8 8.55 -14.10 -13.71
N CYS A 9 8.85 -14.68 -14.86
CA CYS A 9 7.83 -15.16 -15.79
C CYS A 9 6.95 -16.29 -15.21
N ASP A 10 7.55 -17.21 -14.45
CA ASP A 10 6.88 -18.34 -13.84
C ASP A 10 7.61 -18.85 -12.57
N LEU A 11 6.99 -19.83 -11.91
CA LEU A 11 7.50 -20.41 -10.67
C LEU A 11 8.77 -21.26 -10.86
N SER A 12 8.96 -21.88 -12.03
CA SER A 12 10.15 -22.69 -12.30
C SER A 12 11.41 -21.86 -12.35
N VAL A 13 11.30 -20.61 -12.80
CA VAL A 13 12.39 -19.65 -12.77
C VAL A 13 12.66 -19.18 -11.34
N VAL A 14 11.61 -18.96 -10.54
CA VAL A 14 11.74 -18.55 -9.12
C VAL A 14 12.63 -19.50 -8.32
N GLU A 15 12.50 -20.82 -8.53
CA GLU A 15 13.30 -21.84 -7.83
C GLU A 15 14.80 -21.73 -8.06
N LYS A 16 15.23 -21.08 -9.16
CA LYS A 16 16.65 -20.78 -9.37
C LYS A 16 17.12 -19.74 -8.35
N TYR A 17 16.32 -18.70 -8.11
CA TYR A 17 16.69 -17.48 -7.37
C TYR A 17 16.33 -17.51 -5.89
N ALA A 18 15.34 -18.29 -5.49
CA ALA A 18 14.92 -18.36 -4.09
C ALA A 18 14.55 -19.78 -3.68
N GLU A 19 14.70 -20.04 -2.40
CA GLU A 19 14.24 -21.27 -1.78
C GLU A 19 12.72 -21.23 -1.62
N LEU A 20 12.02 -22.20 -2.21
CA LEU A 20 10.59 -22.43 -1.99
C LEU A 20 10.41 -23.53 -0.95
N LYS A 21 9.89 -23.18 0.22
CA LYS A 21 9.46 -24.16 1.22
C LYS A 21 8.04 -24.65 0.90
N GLU A 22 7.69 -25.80 1.46
CA GLU A 22 6.37 -26.40 1.25
C GLU A 22 5.23 -25.42 1.57
N GLY A 23 4.36 -25.17 0.60
CA GLY A 23 3.20 -24.29 0.72
C GLY A 23 3.47 -22.82 0.38
N GLU A 24 4.74 -22.40 0.23
CA GLU A 24 5.09 -21.03 -0.15
C GLU A 24 4.72 -20.73 -1.60
N GLU A 25 4.68 -21.77 -2.45
CA GLU A 25 4.28 -21.67 -3.86
C GLU A 25 2.83 -21.21 -4.03
N LYS A 26 1.97 -21.40 -3.01
CA LYS A 26 0.53 -21.10 -3.08
C LYS A 26 0.24 -19.60 -3.14
N LEU A 27 1.04 -18.77 -2.46
CA LEU A 27 0.83 -17.32 -2.45
C LEU A 27 1.17 -16.66 -3.79
N PRO A 28 2.36 -16.84 -4.39
CA PRO A 28 2.67 -16.25 -5.69
C PRO A 28 1.82 -16.85 -6.81
N THR A 29 1.32 -18.09 -6.65
CA THR A 29 0.39 -18.72 -7.60
C THR A 29 -1.09 -18.34 -7.41
N SER A 30 -1.44 -17.71 -6.29
CA SER A 30 -2.82 -17.33 -5.98
C SER A 30 -3.39 -16.30 -6.98
N ALA A 31 -4.72 -16.21 -7.07
CA ALA A 31 -5.38 -15.19 -7.88
C ALA A 31 -5.00 -13.75 -7.47
N HIS A 32 -4.57 -13.53 -6.23
CA HIS A 32 -4.16 -12.22 -5.73
C HIS A 32 -2.76 -11.80 -6.19
N ARG A 33 -1.89 -12.77 -6.53
CA ARG A 33 -0.52 -12.54 -7.02
C ARG A 33 0.26 -11.47 -6.20
N PRO A 34 0.37 -11.57 -4.87
CA PRO A 34 1.18 -10.63 -4.09
C PRO A 34 2.67 -10.77 -4.39
N ILE A 35 3.46 -9.78 -3.98
CA ILE A 35 4.89 -9.91 -3.80
C ILE A 35 5.11 -10.76 -2.55
N VAL A 36 5.86 -11.85 -2.70
CA VAL A 36 6.15 -12.81 -1.63
C VAL A 36 7.62 -12.72 -1.26
N LEU A 37 7.91 -12.44 0.00
CA LEU A 37 9.28 -12.44 0.51
C LEU A 37 9.73 -13.88 0.73
N LEU A 38 10.68 -14.34 -0.08
CA LEU A 38 11.27 -15.67 -0.03
C LEU A 38 12.75 -15.58 0.34
N ASP A 39 13.29 -16.62 0.95
CA ASP A 39 14.70 -16.68 1.30
C ASP A 39 15.51 -16.84 0.00
N LYS A 40 16.56 -16.03 -0.16
CA LYS A 40 17.40 -16.09 -1.37
C LYS A 40 18.09 -17.43 -1.48
N ASN A 41 18.31 -17.89 -2.70
CA ASN A 41 19.23 -18.99 -2.93
C ASN A 41 20.66 -18.50 -2.66
N PRO A 42 21.36 -19.03 -1.63
CA PRO A 42 22.71 -18.58 -1.28
C PRO A 42 23.77 -18.97 -2.33
N SER A 43 23.41 -19.81 -3.30
CA SER A 43 24.31 -20.24 -4.37
C SER A 43 24.36 -19.27 -5.55
N LEU A 44 23.55 -18.21 -5.55
CA LEU A 44 23.49 -17.20 -6.59
C LEU A 44 23.82 -15.81 -6.04
N ASP A 45 24.98 -15.29 -6.43
CA ASP A 45 25.44 -13.95 -6.05
C ASP A 45 24.67 -12.83 -6.79
N ASP A 46 24.01 -13.15 -7.92
CA ASP A 46 23.32 -12.20 -8.80
C ASP A 46 22.19 -11.39 -8.12
N LEU A 47 21.71 -11.83 -6.95
CA LEU A 47 20.62 -11.17 -6.23
C LEU A 47 21.08 -10.10 -5.24
N ASP A 48 22.39 -9.97 -5.00
CA ASP A 48 22.91 -8.97 -4.09
C ASP A 48 22.84 -7.55 -4.67
N ASP A 49 22.88 -7.38 -5.98
CA ASP A 49 22.60 -6.08 -6.61
C ASP A 49 21.12 -5.67 -6.47
N ILE A 50 20.21 -6.63 -6.31
CA ILE A 50 18.77 -6.39 -6.21
C ILE A 50 18.34 -6.13 -4.75
N SER A 51 18.93 -6.85 -3.80
CA SER A 51 18.57 -6.79 -2.38
C SER A 51 19.80 -6.92 -1.48
N PRO A 52 20.73 -5.94 -1.52
CA PRO A 52 22.04 -6.05 -0.87
C PRO A 52 21.91 -6.19 0.65
N GLY A 53 22.62 -7.15 1.22
CA GLY A 53 22.67 -7.37 2.68
C GLY A 53 21.37 -7.90 3.30
N LEU A 54 20.39 -8.28 2.48
CA LEU A 54 19.15 -8.94 2.93
C LEU A 54 19.21 -10.43 2.56
N GLY A 55 18.81 -11.30 3.49
CA GLY A 55 18.68 -12.75 3.24
C GLY A 55 17.43 -13.13 2.45
N ASN A 56 16.58 -12.17 2.13
CA ASN A 56 15.29 -12.37 1.47
C ASN A 56 15.24 -11.55 0.18
N THR A 57 14.48 -12.03 -0.79
CA THR A 57 14.12 -11.30 -2.00
C THR A 57 12.61 -11.28 -2.17
N GLY A 58 12.08 -10.17 -2.69
CA GLY A 58 10.65 -10.05 -2.99
C GLY A 58 10.38 -10.64 -4.37
N ILE A 59 9.53 -11.66 -4.43
CA ILE A 59 9.24 -12.40 -5.66
C ILE A 59 7.81 -12.14 -6.08
N TYR A 60 7.62 -11.96 -7.37
CA TYR A 60 6.33 -11.62 -7.95
C TYR A 60 6.12 -12.35 -9.28
N LEU A 61 4.89 -12.82 -9.54
CA LEU A 61 4.50 -13.48 -10.78
C LEU A 61 3.49 -12.63 -11.60
N PRO A 62 3.51 -12.74 -12.94
CA PRO A 62 2.58 -12.07 -13.85
C PRO A 62 1.12 -12.17 -13.43
N TYR A 63 0.48 -11.01 -13.16
CA TYR A 63 -0.98 -10.96 -12.92
C TYR A 63 -1.81 -10.34 -14.04
N SER A 64 -1.19 -9.74 -15.07
CA SER A 64 -1.91 -9.04 -16.13
C SER A 64 -1.55 -9.61 -17.48
N GLY A 65 -2.46 -9.53 -18.46
CA GLY A 65 -2.17 -9.91 -19.84
C GLY A 65 -0.94 -9.20 -20.41
N PHE A 66 -0.71 -7.94 -19.97
CA PHE A 66 0.49 -7.20 -20.32
C PHE A 66 1.77 -7.89 -19.82
N HIS A 67 1.81 -8.38 -18.58
CA HIS A 67 2.99 -9.07 -18.05
C HIS A 67 3.30 -10.35 -18.85
N TYR A 68 2.28 -11.13 -19.19
CA TYR A 68 2.47 -12.33 -20.01
C TYR A 68 3.05 -12.01 -21.39
N VAL A 69 2.53 -10.96 -22.05
CA VAL A 69 3.07 -10.51 -23.35
C VAL A 69 4.49 -9.97 -23.19
N LEU A 70 4.76 -9.19 -22.14
CA LEU A 70 6.09 -8.66 -21.86
C LEU A 70 7.11 -9.79 -21.70
N PHE A 71 6.83 -10.77 -20.84
CA PHE A 71 7.71 -11.92 -20.64
C PHE A 71 7.81 -12.84 -21.85
N HIS A 72 6.80 -12.90 -22.72
CA HIS A 72 6.88 -13.65 -23.97
C HIS A 72 7.96 -13.10 -24.92
N TYR A 73 8.15 -11.78 -24.95
CA TYR A 73 9.15 -11.12 -25.81
C TYR A 73 10.46 -10.79 -25.08
N LEU A 74 10.51 -10.99 -23.76
CA LEU A 74 11.68 -10.70 -22.95
C LEU A 74 12.65 -11.89 -22.98
N ASN A 75 13.90 -11.64 -23.35
CA ASN A 75 14.98 -12.63 -23.27
C ASN A 75 15.68 -12.59 -21.89
N SER A 76 14.92 -12.55 -20.80
CA SER A 76 15.46 -12.53 -19.43
C SER A 76 14.54 -13.29 -18.49
N ASP A 77 15.15 -13.92 -17.48
CA ASP A 77 14.47 -14.72 -16.46
C ASP A 77 13.58 -13.83 -15.56
N GLY A 78 13.92 -12.55 -15.36
CA GLY A 78 13.15 -11.65 -14.51
C GLY A 78 13.42 -10.16 -14.73
N ILE A 79 12.53 -9.32 -14.20
CA ILE A 79 12.62 -7.84 -14.24
C ILE A 79 12.36 -7.23 -12.86
N ILE A 80 12.99 -6.11 -12.56
CA ILE A 80 12.70 -5.36 -11.33
C ILE A 80 11.43 -4.55 -11.54
N MET A 81 10.41 -4.79 -10.70
CA MET A 81 9.17 -4.02 -10.70
C MET A 81 9.06 -3.27 -9.39
N THR A 82 9.32 -1.96 -9.44
CA THR A 82 9.21 -1.06 -8.29
C THR A 82 8.14 -0.01 -8.54
N SER A 83 7.64 0.62 -7.48
CA SER A 83 6.63 1.65 -7.58
C SER A 83 7.17 2.84 -8.40
N ALA A 84 6.39 3.26 -9.38
CA ALA A 84 6.73 4.39 -10.24
C ALA A 84 6.41 5.70 -9.50
N ASN A 85 7.33 6.15 -8.65
CA ASN A 85 7.20 7.38 -7.87
C ASN A 85 8.53 8.11 -7.72
N VAL A 86 8.43 9.43 -7.52
CA VAL A 86 9.54 10.21 -6.96
C VAL A 86 9.77 9.72 -5.52
N PRO A 87 11.02 9.62 -5.04
CA PRO A 87 11.29 9.20 -3.67
C PRO A 87 10.51 10.04 -2.64
N GLY A 88 9.74 9.38 -1.76
CA GLY A 88 8.87 10.04 -0.77
C GLY A 88 7.46 10.38 -1.26
N GLU A 89 7.16 10.18 -2.55
CA GLU A 89 5.83 10.41 -3.12
C GLU A 89 5.06 9.11 -3.37
N THR A 90 3.79 9.27 -3.73
CA THR A 90 2.87 8.17 -4.03
C THR A 90 3.01 7.71 -5.50
N MET A 91 2.67 6.45 -5.81
CA MET A 91 2.76 5.85 -7.16
C MET A 91 1.93 6.55 -8.24
N VAL A 92 2.54 7.13 -9.26
CA VAL A 92 1.86 7.91 -10.31
C VAL A 92 0.74 7.11 -11.00
N ILE A 93 -0.44 7.72 -11.16
CA ILE A 93 -1.62 7.09 -11.79
C ILE A 93 -2.11 7.78 -13.07
N ARG A 94 -1.64 9.00 -13.35
CA ARG A 94 -1.98 9.77 -14.56
C ARG A 94 -0.83 9.69 -15.54
N ASN A 95 -1.14 9.55 -16.83
CA ASN A 95 -0.13 9.44 -17.88
C ASN A 95 0.72 10.71 -17.97
N GLU A 96 0.11 11.87 -17.77
CA GLU A 96 0.78 13.18 -17.86
C GLU A 96 1.83 13.35 -16.76
N ASP A 97 1.54 12.84 -15.56
CA ASP A 97 2.47 12.88 -14.42
C ASP A 97 3.63 11.90 -14.59
N ALA A 98 3.47 10.84 -15.39
CA ALA A 98 4.50 9.83 -15.56
C ALA A 98 5.78 10.44 -16.17
N PHE A 99 5.64 11.44 -17.03
CA PHE A 99 6.77 12.15 -17.65
C PHE A 99 7.62 12.97 -16.67
N LEU A 100 7.16 13.16 -15.43
CA LEU A 100 7.97 13.74 -14.35
C LEU A 100 9.01 12.74 -13.82
N LEU A 101 8.79 11.44 -14.03
CA LEU A 101 9.74 10.40 -13.71
C LEU A 101 10.87 10.43 -14.73
N LYS A 102 12.12 10.32 -14.27
CA LYS A 102 13.30 10.27 -15.15
C LYS A 102 13.49 8.83 -15.65
N ALA A 103 12.69 8.41 -16.62
CA ALA A 103 12.81 7.12 -17.28
C ALA A 103 13.20 7.28 -18.76
N ASP A 104 13.96 6.32 -19.28
CA ASP A 104 14.36 6.31 -20.70
C ASP A 104 13.17 6.04 -21.63
N TYR A 105 12.23 5.21 -21.17
CA TYR A 105 11.06 4.80 -21.92
C TYR A 105 9.82 4.75 -21.02
N PHE A 106 8.67 5.06 -21.63
CA PHE A 106 7.37 5.00 -20.97
C PHE A 106 6.45 4.07 -21.75
N LEU A 107 5.84 3.12 -21.05
CA LEU A 107 4.81 2.26 -21.60
C LEU A 107 3.49 2.53 -20.87
N LEU A 108 2.61 3.26 -21.55
CA LEU A 108 1.36 3.79 -20.98
C LEU A 108 0.14 3.20 -21.71
N HIS A 109 -1.04 3.32 -21.09
CA HIS A 109 -2.30 2.89 -21.67
C HIS A 109 -3.41 3.94 -21.49
N ASN A 110 -4.48 3.84 -22.27
CA ASN A 110 -5.65 4.71 -22.19
C ASN A 110 -6.68 4.32 -21.12
N ARG A 111 -6.48 3.21 -20.40
CA ARG A 111 -7.35 2.82 -19.29
C ARG A 111 -7.04 3.67 -18.05
N LYS A 112 -7.93 4.60 -17.70
CA LYS A 112 -7.73 5.44 -16.52
C LYS A 112 -7.65 4.61 -15.23
N ILE A 113 -6.62 4.85 -14.41
CA ILE A 113 -6.51 4.29 -13.06
C ILE A 113 -7.22 5.26 -12.10
N VAL A 114 -8.35 4.82 -11.53
CA VAL A 114 -9.17 5.67 -10.64
C VAL A 114 -8.67 5.62 -9.20
N ASN A 115 -8.29 4.43 -8.73
CA ASN A 115 -7.81 4.20 -7.38
C ASN A 115 -6.36 3.77 -7.45
N ARG A 116 -5.48 4.55 -6.81
CA ARG A 116 -4.09 4.15 -6.61
C ARG A 116 -4.04 2.98 -5.64
N ILE A 117 -3.28 1.94 -6.00
CA ILE A 117 -3.14 0.75 -5.20
C ILE A 117 -1.74 0.15 -5.41
N ASP A 118 -0.96 0.10 -4.35
CA ASP A 118 0.33 -0.58 -4.34
C ASP A 118 0.15 -2.10 -4.38
N ASP A 119 1.19 -2.81 -4.82
CA ASP A 119 1.26 -4.26 -4.69
C ASP A 119 1.27 -4.69 -3.22
N SER A 120 0.58 -5.78 -2.90
CA SER A 120 0.65 -6.36 -1.57
C SER A 120 1.96 -7.11 -1.37
N VAL A 121 2.58 -6.94 -0.20
CA VAL A 121 3.81 -7.63 0.20
C VAL A 121 3.51 -8.53 1.38
N VAL A 122 3.77 -9.82 1.22
CA VAL A 122 3.47 -10.87 2.19
C VAL A 122 4.70 -11.72 2.47
N ARG A 123 4.76 -12.28 3.67
CA ARG A 123 5.68 -13.37 4.00
C ARG A 123 4.87 -14.62 4.33
N CYS A 124 5.27 -15.74 3.75
CA CYS A 124 4.51 -17.00 3.81
C CYS A 124 4.30 -17.48 5.25
N TYR A 125 5.30 -17.31 6.12
CA TYR A 125 5.22 -17.75 7.52
C TYR A 125 4.13 -16.97 8.28
N GLY A 126 2.97 -17.60 8.44
CA GLY A 126 1.79 -17.04 9.13
C GLY A 126 0.90 -16.12 8.28
N GLY A 127 1.16 -15.95 6.98
CA GLY A 127 0.36 -15.05 6.13
C GLY A 127 0.46 -13.58 6.54
N ASN A 128 1.60 -13.19 7.11
CA ASN A 128 1.82 -11.86 7.64
C ASN A 128 2.01 -10.85 6.50
N PHE A 129 1.17 -9.82 6.48
CA PHE A 129 1.27 -8.72 5.53
C PHE A 129 2.26 -7.67 6.07
N PHE A 130 3.29 -7.38 5.28
CA PHE A 130 4.06 -6.14 5.44
C PHE A 130 3.31 -4.97 4.81
N ARG A 131 2.65 -5.24 3.69
CA ARG A 131 1.83 -4.28 2.96
C ARG A 131 0.57 -4.99 2.46
N LYS A 132 -0.59 -4.64 3.01
CA LYS A 132 -1.89 -5.17 2.55
C LYS A 132 -2.56 -4.15 1.64
N SER A 133 -2.67 -4.46 0.35
CA SER A 133 -3.12 -3.52 -0.67
C SER A 133 -3.78 -4.29 -1.83
N ARG A 134 -3.19 -4.30 -3.04
CA ARG A 134 -3.77 -4.95 -4.23
C ARG A 134 -4.14 -6.41 -3.96
N GLY A 135 -5.32 -6.80 -4.43
CA GLY A 135 -5.84 -8.16 -4.31
C GLY A 135 -6.52 -8.45 -2.97
N PHE A 136 -6.17 -7.74 -1.89
CA PHE A 136 -6.70 -8.01 -0.55
C PHE A 136 -7.62 -6.91 0.00
N ILE A 137 -7.67 -5.74 -0.66
CA ILE A 137 -8.44 -4.58 -0.24
C ILE A 137 -9.57 -4.28 -1.24
N PRO A 138 -10.77 -3.85 -0.78
CA PRO A 138 -11.15 -3.65 0.62
C PRO A 138 -11.35 -4.98 1.37
N SER A 139 -10.75 -5.10 2.56
CA SER A 139 -10.98 -6.26 3.43
C SER A 139 -11.92 -5.90 4.57
N GLY A 140 -12.97 -6.71 4.77
CA GLY A 140 -13.84 -6.63 5.93
C GLY A 140 -13.42 -7.57 7.05
N MET A 141 -13.43 -7.10 8.30
CA MET A 141 -13.26 -7.91 9.51
C MET A 141 -14.44 -7.68 10.45
N LYS A 142 -14.92 -8.73 11.13
CA LYS A 142 -16.00 -8.57 12.13
C LYS A 142 -15.49 -7.88 13.39
N VAL A 143 -16.28 -6.94 13.91
CA VAL A 143 -16.00 -6.21 15.15
C VAL A 143 -17.18 -6.27 16.12
N PRO A 144 -16.94 -6.25 17.44
CA PRO A 144 -18.00 -6.43 18.46
C PRO A 144 -18.85 -5.16 18.70
N TYR A 145 -18.65 -4.11 17.92
CA TYR A 145 -19.36 -2.83 18.02
C TYR A 145 -20.05 -2.47 16.69
N LYS A 146 -20.98 -1.52 16.74
CA LYS A 146 -21.80 -1.10 15.58
C LYS A 146 -21.50 0.32 15.11
N ASP A 147 -20.78 1.08 15.92
CA ASP A 147 -20.43 2.48 15.67
C ASP A 147 -19.66 2.63 14.35
N ARG A 148 -19.87 3.76 13.69
CA ARG A 148 -19.20 4.20 12.47
C ARG A 148 -17.97 4.99 12.86
N VAL A 149 -16.85 4.29 12.99
CA VAL A 149 -15.58 4.86 13.42
C VAL A 149 -14.66 4.97 12.22
N LEU A 150 -14.12 6.15 11.98
CA LEU A 150 -13.04 6.39 11.03
C LEU A 150 -11.71 6.38 11.78
N SER A 151 -10.85 5.41 11.52
CA SER A 151 -9.51 5.33 12.10
C SER A 151 -8.48 5.70 11.04
N LEU A 152 -7.78 6.82 11.20
CA LEU A 152 -6.82 7.32 10.20
C LEU A 152 -5.48 6.57 10.19
N GLY A 153 -5.20 5.77 11.21
CA GLY A 153 -3.94 5.04 11.35
C GLY A 153 -2.80 5.89 11.93
N ALA A 154 -1.57 5.41 11.75
CA ALA A 154 -0.34 6.05 12.22
C ALA A 154 0.17 7.15 11.26
N GLY A 155 1.40 7.62 11.44
CA GLY A 155 2.07 8.57 10.52
C GLY A 155 2.89 7.88 9.42
N GLU A 156 3.44 6.70 9.69
CA GLU A 156 4.17 5.88 8.73
C GLU A 156 3.41 4.60 8.37
N ASN A 157 3.63 4.09 7.16
CA ASN A 157 2.99 2.87 6.65
C ASN A 157 1.47 2.88 6.83
N VAL A 158 0.85 4.02 6.57
CA VAL A 158 -0.54 4.30 6.90
C VAL A 158 -1.47 3.39 6.11
N SER A 159 -2.43 2.82 6.82
CA SER A 159 -3.69 2.31 6.27
C SER A 159 -4.80 2.77 7.21
N PHE A 160 -5.84 3.39 6.65
CA PHE A 160 -6.99 3.82 7.44
C PHE A 160 -8.05 2.71 7.44
N SER A 161 -9.02 2.81 8.34
CA SER A 161 -10.16 1.91 8.36
C SER A 161 -11.44 2.64 8.72
N ILE A 162 -12.56 2.09 8.25
CA ILE A 162 -13.91 2.58 8.55
C ILE A 162 -14.73 1.42 9.05
N SER A 163 -15.35 1.54 10.22
CA SER A 163 -16.33 0.56 10.69
C SER A 163 -17.75 0.92 10.26
N LYS A 164 -18.56 -0.10 9.96
CA LYS A 164 -19.99 0.01 9.69
C LYS A 164 -20.67 -1.34 9.95
N ASN A 165 -21.76 -1.34 10.71
CA ASN A 165 -22.63 -2.51 10.91
C ASN A 165 -21.86 -3.79 11.31
N ASN A 166 -21.05 -3.73 12.37
CA ASN A 166 -20.23 -4.86 12.85
C ASN A 166 -19.11 -5.31 11.90
N ASN A 167 -18.76 -4.51 10.90
CA ASN A 167 -17.60 -4.77 10.04
C ASN A 167 -16.63 -3.60 10.11
N LEU A 168 -15.34 -3.90 10.04
CA LEU A 168 -14.25 -2.95 9.87
C LEU A 168 -13.64 -3.14 8.48
N TYR A 169 -13.62 -2.08 7.69
CA TYR A 169 -13.08 -2.08 6.33
C TYR A 169 -11.74 -1.36 6.31
N SER A 170 -10.67 -2.06 5.93
CA SER A 170 -9.34 -1.47 5.79
C SER A 170 -9.15 -0.89 4.39
N SER A 171 -8.43 0.23 4.32
CA SER A 171 -7.95 0.82 3.06
C SER A 171 -6.76 0.07 2.49
N GLN A 172 -6.36 0.49 1.30
CA GLN A 172 -5.07 0.15 0.72
C GLN A 172 -3.94 0.80 1.52
N TYR A 173 -2.72 0.37 1.24
CA TYR A 173 -1.52 1.06 1.72
C TYR A 173 -1.51 2.49 1.19
N ILE A 174 -1.40 3.46 2.10
CA ILE A 174 -1.34 4.88 1.79
C ILE A 174 0.12 5.36 1.76
N GLY A 175 0.94 4.88 2.69
CA GLY A 175 2.36 5.24 2.77
C GLY A 175 2.68 6.16 3.95
N ASN A 176 3.66 7.04 3.77
CA ASN A 176 4.11 7.97 4.80
C ASN A 176 3.41 9.32 4.69
N THR A 177 2.56 9.66 5.66
CA THR A 177 1.74 10.90 5.67
C THR A 177 2.51 12.13 6.16
N PHE A 178 3.81 12.01 6.48
CA PHE A 178 4.69 13.16 6.66
C PHE A 178 4.91 13.93 5.35
N HIS A 179 4.67 13.31 4.20
CA HIS A 179 4.71 13.96 2.89
C HIS A 179 3.33 14.42 2.45
N TYR A 180 3.24 15.65 1.94
CA TYR A 180 1.99 16.26 1.50
C TYR A 180 1.24 15.45 0.43
N PRO A 181 1.88 14.92 -0.64
CA PRO A 181 1.18 14.12 -1.65
C PRO A 181 0.50 12.87 -1.07
N THR A 182 1.11 12.27 -0.04
CA THR A 182 0.55 11.11 0.64
C THR A 182 -0.64 11.47 1.53
N LEU A 183 -0.61 12.66 2.15
CA LEU A 183 -1.73 13.19 2.91
C LEU A 183 -2.94 13.50 2.01
N GLU A 184 -2.71 14.05 0.82
CA GLU A 184 -3.76 14.22 -0.19
C GLU A 184 -4.34 12.88 -0.63
N PHE A 185 -3.46 11.88 -0.85
CA PHE A 185 -3.89 10.53 -1.20
C PHE A 185 -4.73 9.87 -0.08
N LEU A 186 -4.38 10.09 1.19
CA LEU A 186 -5.20 9.66 2.33
C LEU A 186 -6.60 10.29 2.25
N ALA A 187 -6.65 11.61 2.07
CA ALA A 187 -7.91 12.36 2.03
C ALA A 187 -8.81 11.88 0.87
N SER A 188 -8.26 11.75 -0.34
CA SER A 188 -9.03 11.29 -1.51
C SER A 188 -9.50 9.85 -1.35
N SER A 189 -8.64 8.96 -0.83
CA SER A 189 -8.98 7.54 -0.64
C SER A 189 -10.05 7.35 0.43
N LYS A 190 -10.00 8.15 1.50
CA LYS A 190 -11.04 8.18 2.54
C LYS A 190 -12.40 8.51 1.94
N GLU A 191 -12.49 9.58 1.15
CA GLU A 191 -13.75 9.98 0.51
C GLU A 191 -14.28 8.88 -0.44
N GLN A 192 -13.40 8.27 -1.23
CA GLN A 192 -13.77 7.16 -2.11
C GLN A 192 -14.31 5.95 -1.31
N MET A 193 -13.63 5.56 -0.22
CA MET A 193 -14.07 4.45 0.62
C MET A 193 -15.40 4.76 1.33
N MET A 194 -15.58 5.98 1.82
CA MET A 194 -16.85 6.42 2.42
C MET A 194 -18.00 6.36 1.41
N GLY A 195 -17.76 6.81 0.17
CA GLY A 195 -18.71 6.69 -0.93
C GLY A 195 -19.07 5.24 -1.25
N LEU A 196 -18.07 4.35 -1.32
CA LEU A 196 -18.28 2.90 -1.51
C LEU A 196 -19.11 2.28 -0.39
N LEU A 197 -18.90 2.72 0.85
CA LEU A 197 -19.65 2.26 2.01
C LEU A 197 -21.01 2.95 2.16
N GLY A 198 -21.35 3.93 1.32
CA GLY A 198 -22.57 4.73 1.46
C GLY A 198 -22.63 5.44 2.80
N LEU A 199 -21.53 6.11 3.17
CA LEU A 199 -21.40 6.90 4.38
C LEU A 199 -21.07 8.35 4.02
N ARG A 200 -21.60 9.28 4.81
CA ARG A 200 -21.21 10.69 4.80
C ARG A 200 -20.48 11.03 6.08
N MET A 201 -19.74 12.14 6.06
CA MET A 201 -18.93 12.56 7.20
C MET A 201 -19.77 12.92 8.43
N ASP A 202 -20.98 13.44 8.23
CA ASP A 202 -21.95 13.73 9.31
C ASP A 202 -22.50 12.47 10.00
N GLU A 203 -22.30 11.29 9.41
CA GLU A 203 -22.74 10.01 9.96
C GLU A 203 -21.65 9.28 10.76
N ILE A 204 -20.43 9.82 10.81
CA ILE A 204 -19.31 9.22 11.54
C ILE A 204 -19.43 9.53 13.04
N ASP A 205 -19.50 8.48 13.85
CA ASP A 205 -19.70 8.57 15.30
C ASP A 205 -18.41 9.01 16.02
N ALA A 206 -17.26 8.56 15.55
CA ALA A 206 -15.95 8.92 16.10
C ALA A 206 -14.82 8.87 15.07
N ILE A 207 -13.78 9.68 15.31
CA ILE A 207 -12.55 9.66 14.51
C ILE A 207 -11.36 9.31 15.42
N GLY A 208 -10.69 8.21 15.11
CA GLY A 208 -9.43 7.81 15.71
C GLY A 208 -8.26 8.46 14.95
N VAL A 209 -7.49 9.28 15.64
CA VAL A 209 -6.30 9.95 15.08
C VAL A 209 -5.09 9.64 15.94
N TRP A 210 -4.00 9.26 15.29
CA TRP A 210 -2.70 9.18 15.96
C TRP A 210 -2.09 10.58 16.07
N ILE A 211 -1.98 11.09 17.30
CA ILE A 211 -1.40 12.41 17.56
C ILE A 211 0.09 12.20 17.85
N CYS A 212 0.91 12.16 16.80
CA CYS A 212 2.36 12.24 16.97
C CYS A 212 2.84 13.63 16.58
N ILE A 213 3.08 14.43 17.61
CA ILE A 213 3.60 15.79 17.51
C ILE A 213 5.12 15.66 17.42
N HIS A 214 5.67 15.71 16.22
CA HIS A 214 7.07 16.05 16.02
C HIS A 214 7.15 17.30 15.13
N GLY A 215 7.57 18.42 15.73
CA GLY A 215 8.15 19.58 15.02
C GLY A 215 7.21 20.64 14.46
N ILE A 216 5.99 20.33 13.99
CA ILE A 216 5.08 21.36 13.45
C ILE A 216 4.20 21.91 14.57
N GLN A 217 4.55 23.13 14.99
CA GLN A 217 3.83 24.03 15.90
C GLN A 217 2.52 23.50 16.48
N ARG A 218 2.60 23.02 17.74
CA ARG A 218 1.46 22.76 18.65
C ARG A 218 0.43 23.89 18.69
N GLY A 219 0.84 25.12 18.38
CA GLY A 219 -0.02 26.31 18.43
C GLY A 219 -0.74 26.62 17.12
N ASP A 220 -0.04 26.55 15.98
CA ASP A 220 -0.52 27.16 14.74
C ASP A 220 -1.30 26.19 13.86
N MET A 221 -1.02 24.88 13.90
CA MET A 221 -1.82 23.91 13.15
C MET A 221 -3.14 23.59 13.82
N VAL A 222 -3.22 23.58 15.16
CA VAL A 222 -4.50 23.41 15.89
C VAL A 222 -5.36 24.68 15.80
N LYS A 223 -4.74 25.88 15.76
CA LYS A 223 -5.45 27.14 15.52
C LYS A 223 -5.83 27.33 14.05
N ASN A 224 -4.99 26.93 13.08
CA ASN A 224 -5.34 26.98 11.66
C ASN A 224 -6.31 25.87 11.24
N TRP A 225 -6.32 24.70 11.89
CA TRP A 225 -7.41 23.72 11.70
C TRP A 225 -8.75 24.25 12.21
N ARG A 226 -8.76 25.09 13.26
CA ARG A 226 -9.97 25.80 13.70
C ARG A 226 -10.32 27.04 12.86
N LYS A 227 -9.37 27.64 12.13
CA LYS A 227 -9.58 28.91 11.39
C LYS A 227 -9.73 28.78 9.88
N ASN A 228 -9.00 27.87 9.22
CA ASN A 228 -9.05 27.69 7.75
C ASN A 228 -10.08 26.66 7.29
N ILE A 229 -10.80 26.09 8.24
CA ILE A 229 -11.91 25.20 8.03
C ILE A 229 -13.10 25.89 8.72
N GLN A 230 -13.73 26.82 8.00
CA GLN A 230 -15.12 27.27 8.27
C GLN A 230 -16.06 26.09 8.00
N LEU A 231 -15.99 25.07 8.83
CA LEU A 231 -16.87 23.93 8.70
C LEU A 231 -17.46 23.64 10.06
N ASN A 232 -18.78 23.48 10.04
CA ASN A 232 -19.70 23.22 11.14
C ASN A 232 -19.46 21.83 11.82
N TRP A 233 -18.21 21.41 12.01
CA TRP A 233 -17.76 20.06 12.41
C TRP A 233 -17.97 19.68 13.89
N LEU A 234 -18.68 20.48 14.70
CA LEU A 234 -18.74 20.30 16.16
C LEU A 234 -19.65 19.15 16.66
N ARG A 235 -19.87 18.08 15.87
CA ARG A 235 -20.69 16.92 16.30
C ARG A 235 -19.96 15.59 16.48
N CYS A 236 -18.70 15.45 16.04
CA CYS A 236 -17.98 14.17 16.15
C CYS A 236 -17.03 14.16 17.35
N ASN A 237 -17.00 13.05 18.10
CA ASN A 237 -16.01 12.84 19.15
C ASN A 237 -14.64 12.50 18.51
N ILE A 238 -13.64 13.36 18.72
CA ILE A 238 -12.26 13.08 18.33
C ILE A 238 -11.59 12.35 19.49
N ILE A 239 -11.15 11.11 19.26
CA ILE A 239 -10.45 10.31 20.26
C ILE A 239 -8.98 10.25 19.86
N GLY A 240 -8.14 10.99 20.59
CA GLY A 240 -6.69 10.95 20.45
C GLY A 240 -6.09 9.83 21.29
N LEU A 241 -5.37 8.90 20.66
CA LEU A 241 -4.56 7.91 21.38
C LEU A 241 -3.15 8.49 21.55
N MET A 242 -2.79 8.85 22.79
CA MET A 242 -1.40 9.15 23.16
C MET A 242 -0.66 7.84 23.40
N PRO A 243 0.58 7.68 22.90
CA PRO A 243 1.45 6.62 23.37
C PRO A 243 1.77 6.88 24.86
N LEU A 244 1.40 5.93 25.72
CA LEU A 244 2.07 5.76 27.00
C LEU A 244 3.46 5.19 26.66
N PHE A 245 4.46 6.06 26.63
CA PHE A 245 5.86 5.64 26.65
C PHE A 245 6.23 5.15 28.05
#